data_AF-A0A0H4PIF6-F1
#
_entry.id   AF-A0A0H4PIF6-F1
#
_cell.length_a   1.000
_cell.length_b   1.000
_cell.length_c   1.000
_cell.angle_alpha   90.00
_cell.angle_beta   90.00
_cell.angle_gamma   90.00
#
_symmetry.space_group_name_H-M   'P 1'
#
loop_
_entity.id
_entity.type
_entity.pdbx_description
1 polymer ?
#
loop_
_entity_poly.entity_id
_entity_poly.type
_entity_poly.pdbx_seq_one_letter_code
_entity_poly.pdbx_strand_id
1 'polypeptide(L)'
;MLLIPFVLLSTFLEFCVGSEGLDTYITSFISISLTISTFSISFSFLQYQFSPYKSLLKSTSKRQLFFSYLTIILGLLPLFTLFIDKSHVPTISLFIIPILAYMLIFLLVLSIEESNPLFLIKRRLRNKSISRFLKAYEKKAKEQLTYLKSLEFSKADETPMHDFGESKYQNVLIKNNPFDFLNEVIEISIANSDTEKFEKAFICFIELTEKVLSNEAVKKSDFRFKANKLITNSFEKLTVTISEQPNNKNIQNIFLEKIGVYLKEKALKNQQTSQVFLNMITALTTFAERILITDNRDGALFIVSLNRQLAQKGIYDPPEDNEDRFFELDLPVFPAQIKTIGQKAIELKNSDLTFRCLEEIGYLGCTAIKNDHYQVGIESLQSLVQLGREARANDVKCFWRHCMLETIDHAEERVWWMLSWVTHLDEKSQKEWVETFETAYSRLRGFKREIEIADENGKKVFRFKDIDEPHKESFSKDNYYKTVDYSDIKETKEFRLY
;
A
#
# COMPACT_ATOMS: atom_id res chain seq x y z
N MET A 1 -2.18 2.01 -40.71
CA MET A 1 -1.23 2.63 -41.67
C MET A 1 -0.20 1.66 -42.23
N LEU A 2 0.27 0.63 -41.50
CA LEU A 2 1.32 -0.28 -41.98
C LEU A 2 0.94 -1.29 -43.08
N LEU A 3 -0.36 -1.51 -43.37
CA LEU A 3 -0.80 -2.48 -44.40
C LEU A 3 -0.71 -1.93 -45.84
N ILE A 4 -0.83 -0.61 -46.01
CA ILE A 4 -0.90 0.05 -47.33
C ILE A 4 0.34 -0.22 -48.18
N PRO A 5 1.58 -0.14 -47.66
CA PRO A 5 2.77 -0.47 -48.45
C PRO A 5 2.79 -1.91 -48.96
N PHE A 6 2.25 -2.88 -48.21
CA PHE A 6 2.22 -4.29 -48.62
C PHE A 6 1.17 -4.53 -49.71
N VAL A 7 0.03 -3.85 -49.64
CA VAL A 7 -0.98 -3.89 -50.70
C VAL A 7 -0.45 -3.22 -51.98
N LEU A 8 0.21 -2.06 -51.86
CA LEU A 8 0.83 -1.38 -53.00
C LEU A 8 1.95 -2.21 -53.63
N LEU A 9 2.77 -2.86 -52.81
CA LEU A 9 3.79 -3.81 -53.28
C LEU A 9 3.16 -5.00 -54.01
N SER A 10 2.04 -5.52 -53.51
CA SER A 10 1.30 -6.61 -54.16
C SER A 10 0.81 -6.22 -55.54
N THR A 11 0.15 -5.06 -55.65
CA THR A 11 -0.33 -4.52 -56.94
C THR A 11 0.81 -4.20 -57.90
N PHE A 12 1.95 -3.72 -57.39
CA PHE A 12 3.13 -3.46 -58.20
C PHE A 12 3.76 -4.75 -58.73
N LEU A 13 3.91 -5.77 -57.89
CA LEU A 13 4.48 -7.07 -58.27
C LEU A 13 3.61 -7.78 -59.32
N GLU A 14 2.28 -7.73 -59.17
CA GLU A 14 1.37 -8.25 -60.17
C GLU A 14 1.49 -7.51 -61.51
N PHE A 15 1.50 -6.17 -61.46
CA PHE A 15 1.63 -5.33 -62.66
C PHE A 15 2.95 -5.55 -63.41
N CYS A 16 4.06 -5.77 -62.70
CA CYS A 16 5.38 -5.89 -63.31
C CYS A 16 5.70 -7.27 -63.89
N VAL A 17 5.11 -8.35 -63.37
CA VAL A 17 5.59 -9.72 -63.68
C VAL A 17 4.69 -10.45 -64.68
N GLY A 18 3.39 -10.17 -64.71
CA GLY A 18 2.42 -10.91 -65.54
C GLY A 18 2.26 -12.38 -65.09
N SER A 19 1.07 -12.97 -65.28
CA SER A 19 0.76 -14.32 -64.75
C SER A 19 1.32 -15.47 -65.60
N GLU A 20 1.46 -15.28 -66.91
CA GLU A 20 1.72 -16.37 -67.87
C GLU A 20 3.11 -17.04 -67.74
N GLY A 21 4.08 -16.38 -67.11
CA GLY A 21 5.44 -16.92 -66.89
C GLY A 21 5.68 -17.56 -65.52
N LEU A 22 4.72 -17.48 -64.60
CA LEU A 22 4.92 -17.82 -63.19
C LEU A 22 4.45 -19.23 -62.79
N ASP A 23 3.78 -19.94 -63.68
CA ASP A 23 3.25 -21.30 -63.44
C ASP A 23 4.33 -22.30 -63.01
N THR A 24 5.57 -22.13 -63.49
CA THR A 24 6.72 -22.98 -63.12
C THR A 24 7.04 -22.91 -61.61
N TYR A 25 6.58 -21.86 -60.92
CA TYR A 25 6.87 -21.62 -59.49
C TYR A 25 5.69 -21.91 -58.56
N ILE A 26 4.61 -22.53 -59.04
CA ILE A 26 3.41 -22.85 -58.24
C ILE A 26 3.76 -23.52 -56.90
N THR A 27 4.62 -24.55 -56.92
CA THR A 27 5.06 -25.24 -55.70
C THR A 27 5.77 -24.30 -54.72
N SER A 28 6.61 -23.41 -55.24
CA SER A 28 7.32 -22.42 -54.43
C SER A 28 6.37 -21.40 -53.81
N PHE A 29 5.39 -20.90 -54.57
CA PHE A 29 4.38 -19.94 -54.09
C PHE A 29 3.52 -20.50 -52.95
N ILE A 30 3.06 -21.75 -53.11
CA ILE A 30 2.31 -22.46 -52.05
C ILE A 30 3.22 -22.67 -50.83
N SER A 31 4.44 -23.17 -51.04
CA SER A 31 5.39 -23.44 -49.96
C SER A 31 5.74 -22.18 -49.17
N ILE A 32 6.02 -21.05 -49.83
CA ILE A 32 6.32 -19.77 -49.18
C ILE A 32 5.13 -19.29 -48.35
N SER A 33 3.91 -19.37 -48.90
CA SER A 33 2.69 -18.93 -48.20
C SER A 33 2.41 -19.78 -46.93
N LEU A 34 2.56 -21.10 -47.03
CA LEU A 34 2.44 -22.01 -45.88
C LEU A 34 3.56 -21.80 -44.86
N THR A 35 4.78 -21.55 -45.33
CA THR A 35 5.95 -21.31 -44.49
C THR A 35 5.78 -20.04 -43.68
N ILE A 36 5.49 -18.90 -44.34
CA ILE A 36 5.30 -17.61 -43.65
C ILE A 36 4.16 -17.73 -42.64
N SER A 37 3.01 -18.30 -43.01
CA SER A 37 1.88 -18.44 -42.10
C SER A 37 2.21 -19.31 -40.87
N THR A 38 2.85 -20.46 -41.07
CA THR A 38 3.25 -21.38 -39.98
C THR A 38 4.27 -20.73 -39.04
N PHE A 39 5.30 -20.09 -39.59
CA PHE A 39 6.31 -19.40 -38.77
C PHE A 39 5.72 -18.19 -38.05
N SER A 40 4.85 -17.42 -38.69
CA SER A 40 4.17 -16.27 -38.05
C SER A 40 3.42 -16.68 -36.80
N ILE A 41 2.66 -17.76 -36.91
CA ILE A 41 1.87 -18.28 -35.80
C ILE A 41 2.80 -18.86 -34.74
N SER A 42 3.76 -19.70 -35.13
CA SER A 42 4.69 -20.35 -34.21
C SER A 42 5.52 -19.33 -33.41
N PHE A 43 6.12 -18.33 -34.06
CA PHE A 43 6.88 -17.29 -33.37
C PHE A 43 6.01 -16.43 -32.45
N SER A 44 4.78 -16.12 -32.87
CA SER A 44 3.86 -15.38 -32.00
C SER A 44 3.51 -16.16 -30.73
N PHE A 45 3.28 -17.48 -30.81
CA PHE A 45 3.03 -18.33 -29.65
C PHE A 45 4.30 -18.58 -28.81
N LEU A 46 5.46 -18.64 -29.45
CA LEU A 46 6.73 -18.74 -28.77
C LEU A 46 7.01 -17.52 -27.88
N GLN A 47 6.64 -16.33 -28.34
CA GLN A 47 6.72 -15.10 -27.53
C GLN A 47 5.87 -15.19 -26.25
N TYR A 48 4.70 -15.84 -26.31
CA TYR A 48 3.89 -16.09 -25.11
C TYR A 48 4.57 -17.05 -24.13
N GLN A 49 5.22 -18.10 -24.64
CA GLN A 49 5.91 -19.10 -23.82
C GLN A 49 7.14 -18.52 -23.11
N PHE A 50 7.86 -17.63 -23.78
CA PHE A 50 9.05 -16.96 -23.23
C PHE A 50 8.75 -15.71 -22.40
N SER A 51 7.49 -15.26 -22.34
CA SER A 51 7.15 -14.11 -21.49
C SER A 51 7.37 -14.44 -20.01
N PRO A 52 8.13 -13.61 -19.27
CA PRO A 52 8.25 -13.71 -17.80
C PRO A 52 6.90 -13.58 -17.09
N TYR A 53 5.90 -13.03 -17.78
CA TYR A 53 4.55 -12.76 -17.29
C TYR A 53 3.52 -13.78 -17.79
N LYS A 54 3.96 -14.93 -18.33
CA LYS A 54 3.04 -15.96 -18.88
C LYS A 54 2.01 -16.47 -17.87
N SER A 55 2.31 -16.46 -16.57
CA SER A 55 1.37 -16.86 -15.51
C SER A 55 0.13 -15.98 -15.43
N LEU A 56 0.21 -14.71 -15.86
CA LEU A 56 -0.96 -13.82 -15.98
C LEU A 56 -1.92 -14.26 -17.09
N LEU A 57 -1.43 -15.08 -18.03
CA LEU A 57 -2.14 -15.45 -19.25
C LEU A 57 -2.85 -16.79 -19.03
N LYS A 58 -4.05 -16.72 -18.44
CA LYS A 58 -4.89 -17.91 -18.21
C LYS A 58 -5.36 -18.59 -19.50
N SER A 59 -5.35 -17.87 -20.62
CA SER A 59 -5.74 -18.36 -21.94
C SER A 59 -5.16 -17.46 -23.02
N THR A 60 -4.96 -17.98 -24.24
CA THR A 60 -4.63 -17.17 -25.42
C THR A 60 -5.69 -16.09 -25.66
N SER A 61 -5.26 -14.88 -25.99
CA SER A 61 -6.20 -13.78 -26.24
C SER A 61 -7.07 -14.08 -27.46
N LYS A 62 -8.35 -13.68 -27.40
CA LYS A 62 -9.27 -13.83 -28.55
C LYS A 62 -8.77 -13.10 -29.79
N ARG A 63 -8.08 -11.97 -29.61
CA ARG A 63 -7.43 -11.23 -30.70
C ARG A 63 -6.36 -12.10 -31.36
N GLN A 64 -5.46 -12.68 -30.57
CA GLN A 64 -4.41 -13.57 -31.09
C GLN A 64 -5.01 -14.74 -31.86
N LEU A 65 -5.99 -15.44 -31.28
CA LEU A 65 -6.65 -16.57 -31.92
C LEU A 65 -7.28 -16.18 -33.27
N PHE A 66 -8.04 -15.09 -33.30
CA PHE A 66 -8.69 -14.61 -34.52
C PHE A 66 -7.67 -14.34 -35.63
N PHE A 67 -6.59 -13.61 -35.33
CA PHE A 67 -5.58 -13.27 -36.32
C PHE A 67 -4.72 -14.47 -36.71
N SER A 68 -4.45 -15.41 -35.80
CA SER A 68 -3.79 -16.66 -36.15
C SER A 68 -4.63 -17.49 -37.11
N TYR A 69 -5.94 -17.65 -36.86
CA TYR A 69 -6.83 -18.35 -37.80
C TYR A 69 -6.88 -17.65 -39.16
N LEU A 70 -6.96 -16.32 -39.18
CA LEU A 70 -6.92 -15.55 -40.43
C LEU A 70 -5.61 -15.80 -41.20
N THR A 71 -4.46 -15.83 -40.52
CA THR A 71 -3.16 -16.13 -41.15
C THR A 71 -3.10 -17.53 -41.74
N ILE A 72 -3.68 -18.55 -41.07
CA ILE A 72 -3.77 -19.92 -41.64
C ILE A 72 -4.64 -19.91 -42.89
N ILE A 73 -5.82 -19.29 -42.83
CA ILE A 73 -6.76 -19.26 -43.96
C ILE A 73 -6.09 -18.57 -45.16
N LEU A 74 -5.42 -17.44 -44.94
CA LEU A 74 -4.66 -16.74 -45.99
C LEU A 74 -3.52 -17.61 -46.54
N GLY A 75 -2.78 -18.33 -45.68
CA GLY A 75 -1.71 -19.24 -46.10
C GLY A 75 -2.21 -20.43 -46.93
N LEU A 76 -3.44 -20.88 -46.72
CA LEU A 76 -4.08 -21.99 -47.44
C LEU A 76 -4.74 -21.56 -48.75
N LEU A 77 -4.99 -20.27 -48.99
CA LEU A 77 -5.66 -19.80 -50.20
C LEU A 77 -4.95 -20.24 -51.51
N PRO A 78 -3.62 -20.13 -51.67
CA PRO A 78 -2.92 -20.65 -52.85
C PRO A 78 -3.11 -22.15 -53.07
N LEU A 79 -3.20 -22.92 -51.98
CA LEU A 79 -3.45 -24.36 -52.04
C LEU A 79 -4.90 -24.65 -52.45
N PHE A 80 -5.88 -23.94 -51.90
CA PHE A 80 -7.28 -24.10 -52.34
C PHE A 80 -7.46 -23.71 -53.79
N THR A 81 -6.75 -22.69 -54.26
CA THR A 81 -6.82 -22.25 -55.66
C THR A 81 -6.20 -23.25 -56.60
N LEU A 82 -5.17 -24.00 -56.17
CA LEU A 82 -4.64 -25.13 -56.95
C LEU A 82 -5.71 -26.17 -57.30
N PHE A 83 -6.67 -26.41 -56.38
CA PHE A 83 -7.77 -27.36 -56.60
C PHE A 83 -8.90 -26.80 -57.47
N ILE A 84 -9.00 -25.48 -57.61
CA ILE A 84 -10.03 -24.80 -58.43
C ILE A 84 -9.48 -24.56 -59.84
N ASP A 85 -8.38 -23.81 -59.94
CA ASP A 85 -7.66 -23.51 -61.17
C ASP A 85 -6.20 -23.13 -60.87
N LYS A 86 -5.27 -23.94 -61.40
CA LYS A 86 -3.83 -23.75 -61.21
C LYS A 86 -3.32 -22.41 -61.74
N SER A 87 -3.95 -21.82 -62.76
CA SER A 87 -3.49 -20.59 -63.41
C SER A 87 -3.62 -19.35 -62.52
N HIS A 88 -4.48 -19.42 -61.49
CA HIS A 88 -4.67 -18.32 -60.54
C HIS A 88 -3.73 -18.37 -59.33
N VAL A 89 -2.99 -19.47 -59.13
CA VAL A 89 -2.11 -19.65 -57.97
C VAL A 89 -1.04 -18.55 -57.89
N PRO A 90 -0.31 -18.20 -58.97
CA PRO A 90 0.71 -17.15 -58.91
C PRO A 90 0.12 -15.78 -58.55
N THR A 91 -0.97 -15.38 -59.22
CA THR A 91 -1.64 -14.10 -58.98
C THR A 91 -2.10 -13.96 -57.53
N ILE A 92 -2.77 -15.00 -57.02
CA ILE A 92 -3.25 -15.01 -55.63
C ILE A 92 -2.09 -14.98 -54.64
N SER A 93 -1.00 -15.69 -54.95
CA SER A 93 0.19 -15.70 -54.09
C SER A 93 0.93 -14.37 -54.07
N LEU A 94 0.98 -13.63 -55.18
CA LEU A 94 1.58 -12.29 -55.25
C LEU A 94 0.85 -11.28 -54.34
N PHE A 95 -0.45 -11.42 -54.14
CA PHE A 95 -1.20 -10.64 -53.15
C PHE A 95 -1.03 -11.14 -51.73
N ILE A 96 -1.04 -12.46 -51.55
CA ILE A 96 -1.10 -13.05 -50.21
C ILE A 96 0.25 -13.01 -49.52
N ILE A 97 1.37 -13.22 -50.22
CA ILE A 97 2.70 -13.26 -49.60
C ILE A 97 3.04 -11.96 -48.86
N PRO A 98 2.87 -10.75 -49.46
CA PRO A 98 3.08 -9.50 -48.74
C PRO A 98 2.13 -9.32 -47.54
N ILE A 99 0.87 -9.73 -47.67
CA ILE A 99 -0.10 -9.69 -46.56
C ILE A 99 0.33 -10.64 -45.43
N LEU A 100 0.78 -11.85 -45.74
CA LEU A 100 1.29 -12.81 -44.77
C LEU A 100 2.57 -12.30 -44.08
N ALA A 101 3.47 -11.65 -44.82
CA ALA A 101 4.65 -11.00 -44.26
C ALA A 101 4.26 -9.87 -43.29
N TYR A 102 3.22 -9.10 -43.61
CA TYR A 102 2.65 -8.15 -42.65
C TYR A 102 2.05 -8.86 -41.42
N MET A 103 1.32 -9.97 -41.62
CA MET A 103 0.73 -10.75 -40.53
C MET A 103 1.78 -11.32 -39.59
N LEU A 104 2.98 -11.67 -40.06
CA LEU A 104 4.12 -12.03 -39.20
C LEU A 104 4.43 -10.92 -38.19
N ILE A 105 4.66 -9.70 -38.68
CA ILE A 105 4.99 -8.53 -37.85
C ILE A 105 3.80 -8.20 -36.93
N PHE A 106 2.59 -8.23 -37.46
CA PHE A 106 1.39 -7.89 -36.72
C PHE A 106 1.11 -8.89 -35.59
N LEU A 107 1.21 -10.20 -35.84
CA LEU A 107 1.05 -11.24 -34.83
C LEU A 107 2.15 -11.16 -33.76
N LEU A 108 3.37 -10.79 -34.13
CA LEU A 108 4.45 -10.55 -33.18
C LEU A 108 4.13 -9.36 -32.27
N VAL A 109 3.76 -8.20 -32.84
CA VAL A 109 3.34 -7.01 -32.06
C VAL A 109 2.16 -7.36 -31.15
N LEU A 110 1.17 -8.08 -31.65
CA LEU A 110 0.01 -8.50 -30.87
C LEU A 110 0.39 -9.43 -29.71
N SER A 111 1.33 -10.36 -29.92
CA SER A 111 1.83 -11.22 -28.86
C SER A 111 2.61 -10.44 -27.79
N ILE A 112 3.37 -9.41 -28.18
CA ILE A 112 4.06 -8.51 -27.24
C ILE A 112 3.03 -7.70 -26.45
N GLU A 113 2.02 -7.12 -27.10
CA GLU A 113 0.95 -6.37 -26.42
C GLU A 113 0.20 -7.24 -25.40
N GLU A 114 -0.27 -8.41 -25.83
CA GLU A 114 -1.13 -9.27 -25.01
C GLU A 114 -0.34 -10.07 -23.95
N SER A 115 1.00 -10.08 -24.02
CA SER A 115 1.88 -10.59 -22.97
C SER A 115 2.48 -9.51 -22.07
N ASN A 116 2.29 -8.22 -22.40
CA ASN A 116 2.76 -7.10 -21.61
C ASN A 116 1.78 -6.79 -20.46
N PRO A 117 2.19 -6.93 -19.18
CA PRO A 117 1.29 -6.71 -18.04
C PRO A 117 0.73 -5.29 -18.00
N LEU A 118 1.50 -4.27 -18.39
CA LEU A 118 1.06 -2.87 -18.37
C LEU A 118 -0.04 -2.60 -19.40
N PHE A 119 0.03 -3.25 -20.56
CA PHE A 119 -1.02 -3.17 -21.56
C PHE A 119 -2.34 -3.79 -21.03
N LEU A 120 -2.23 -4.94 -20.35
CA LEU A 120 -3.37 -5.61 -19.73
C LEU A 120 -3.98 -4.80 -18.58
N ILE A 121 -3.14 -4.18 -17.74
CA ILE A 121 -3.56 -3.25 -16.68
C ILE A 121 -4.37 -2.10 -17.26
N LYS A 122 -3.85 -1.40 -18.28
CA LYS A 122 -4.54 -0.27 -18.93
C LYS A 122 -5.94 -0.65 -19.43
N ARG A 123 -6.13 -1.88 -19.92
CA ARG A 123 -7.44 -2.37 -20.36
C ARG A 123 -8.43 -2.56 -19.20
N ARG A 124 -7.94 -3.02 -18.04
CA ARG A 124 -8.74 -3.24 -16.83
C ARG A 124 -9.04 -1.94 -16.07
N LEU A 125 -8.16 -0.95 -16.14
CA LEU A 125 -8.31 0.36 -15.47
C LEU A 125 -9.15 1.40 -16.24
N ARG A 126 -9.82 1.01 -17.33
CA ARG A 126 -10.78 1.88 -18.02
C ARG A 126 -11.98 2.16 -17.11
N ASN A 127 -12.47 3.40 -17.07
CA ASN A 127 -13.60 3.80 -16.22
C ASN A 127 -14.83 2.89 -16.40
N LYS A 128 -15.15 2.50 -17.64
CA LYS A 128 -16.25 1.55 -17.93
C LYS A 128 -16.03 0.17 -17.29
N SER A 129 -14.79 -0.30 -17.24
CA SER A 129 -14.43 -1.58 -16.62
C SER A 129 -14.56 -1.49 -15.09
N ILE A 130 -14.05 -0.42 -14.49
CA ILE A 130 -14.14 -0.17 -13.04
C ILE A 130 -15.60 -0.04 -12.60
N SER A 131 -16.41 0.79 -13.29
CA SER A 131 -17.82 0.94 -12.96
C SER A 131 -18.61 -0.36 -13.11
N ARG A 132 -18.27 -1.21 -14.11
CA ARG A 132 -18.89 -2.54 -14.25
C ARG A 132 -18.48 -3.46 -13.11
N PHE A 133 -17.21 -3.44 -12.72
CA PHE A 133 -16.70 -4.21 -11.59
C PHE A 133 -17.40 -3.79 -10.29
N LEU A 134 -17.47 -2.50 -9.98
CA LEU A 134 -18.08 -1.99 -8.75
C LEU A 134 -19.57 -2.35 -8.65
N LYS A 135 -20.33 -2.25 -9.76
CA LYS A 135 -21.74 -2.70 -9.78
C LYS A 135 -21.87 -4.20 -9.49
N ALA A 136 -20.98 -5.02 -10.04
CA ALA A 136 -20.99 -6.45 -9.79
C ALA A 136 -20.55 -6.78 -8.35
N TYR A 137 -19.57 -6.05 -7.82
CA TYR A 137 -19.08 -6.17 -6.45
C TYR A 137 -20.17 -5.77 -5.44
N GLU A 138 -20.88 -4.67 -5.68
CA GLU A 138 -22.01 -4.24 -4.86
C GLU A 138 -23.10 -5.31 -4.80
N LYS A 139 -23.48 -5.87 -5.96
CA LYS A 139 -24.48 -6.94 -6.03
C LYS A 139 -24.04 -8.15 -5.21
N LYS A 140 -22.78 -8.60 -5.37
CA LYS A 140 -22.23 -9.74 -4.65
C LYS A 140 -22.11 -9.49 -3.15
N ALA A 141 -21.74 -8.28 -2.74
CA ALA A 141 -21.68 -7.88 -1.34
C ALA A 141 -23.08 -7.93 -0.70
N LYS A 142 -24.12 -7.48 -1.40
CA LYS A 142 -25.52 -7.58 -0.93
C LYS A 142 -25.98 -9.03 -0.82
N GLU A 143 -25.70 -9.86 -1.83
CA GLU A 143 -26.01 -11.30 -1.81
C GLU A 143 -25.36 -11.98 -0.59
N GLN A 144 -24.08 -11.70 -0.33
CA GLN A 144 -23.36 -12.26 0.82
C GLN A 144 -23.92 -11.76 2.15
N LEU A 145 -24.28 -10.47 2.25
CA LEU A 145 -24.87 -9.93 3.46
C LEU A 145 -26.22 -10.59 3.78
N THR A 146 -27.08 -10.78 2.78
CA THR A 146 -28.36 -11.47 2.95
C THR A 146 -28.16 -12.92 3.38
N TYR A 147 -27.18 -13.61 2.80
CA TYR A 147 -26.82 -14.97 3.21
C TYR A 147 -26.34 -15.02 4.68
N LEU A 148 -25.44 -14.13 5.09
CA LEU A 148 -24.94 -14.12 6.47
C LEU A 148 -26.03 -13.76 7.49
N LYS A 149 -26.95 -12.85 7.15
CA LYS A 149 -28.13 -12.57 7.99
C LYS A 149 -29.03 -13.79 8.17
N SER A 150 -29.06 -14.71 7.19
CA SER A 150 -29.80 -15.97 7.34
C SER A 150 -29.12 -16.99 8.27
N LEU A 151 -27.85 -16.74 8.64
CA LEU A 151 -27.05 -17.57 9.54
C LEU A 151 -26.84 -16.91 10.91
N GLU A 152 -27.58 -15.86 11.24
CA GLU A 152 -27.41 -15.13 12.50
C GLU A 152 -27.91 -15.99 13.69
N PHE A 153 -26.98 -16.42 14.55
CA PHE A 153 -27.25 -17.31 15.69
C PHE A 153 -27.57 -16.58 17.00
N SER A 154 -27.13 -15.33 17.15
CA SER A 154 -27.27 -14.52 18.35
C SER A 154 -28.17 -13.32 18.12
N LYS A 155 -28.82 -12.83 19.18
CA LYS A 155 -29.47 -11.53 19.14
C LYS A 155 -28.43 -10.41 19.26
N ALA A 156 -28.76 -9.24 18.73
CA ALA A 156 -27.86 -8.10 18.70
C ALA A 156 -27.44 -7.62 20.11
N ASP A 157 -28.28 -7.83 21.12
CA ASP A 157 -28.05 -7.48 22.54
C ASP A 157 -27.27 -8.54 23.33
N GLU A 158 -27.15 -9.76 22.78
CA GLU A 158 -26.39 -10.87 23.37
C GLU A 158 -24.97 -10.98 22.79
N THR A 159 -24.61 -10.10 21.85
CA THR A 159 -23.30 -10.09 21.19
C THR A 159 -22.31 -9.25 22.01
N PRO A 160 -21.18 -9.83 22.48
CA PRO A 160 -20.18 -9.07 23.22
C PRO A 160 -19.71 -7.82 22.46
N MET A 161 -19.37 -6.74 23.18
CA MET A 161 -18.91 -5.48 22.54
C MET A 161 -17.63 -5.64 21.67
N HIS A 162 -16.87 -6.73 21.87
CA HIS A 162 -15.69 -7.06 21.08
C HIS A 162 -15.92 -8.19 20.07
N ASP A 163 -17.14 -8.73 20.02
CA ASP A 163 -17.54 -9.66 18.98
C ASP A 163 -17.99 -8.86 17.77
N PHE A 164 -17.08 -8.76 16.81
CA PHE A 164 -17.35 -8.07 15.55
C PHE A 164 -18.16 -8.94 14.56
N GLY A 165 -18.52 -10.15 14.97
CA GLY A 165 -19.22 -11.17 14.20
C GLY A 165 -18.50 -11.60 12.93
N GLU A 166 -19.16 -12.47 12.16
CA GLU A 166 -18.71 -12.90 10.83
C GLU A 166 -18.63 -11.73 9.83
N SER A 167 -19.28 -10.61 10.15
CA SER A 167 -19.31 -9.40 9.33
C SER A 167 -17.94 -8.76 9.12
N LYS A 168 -17.06 -8.85 10.13
CA LYS A 168 -15.69 -8.32 10.09
C LYS A 168 -14.79 -9.08 9.12
N TYR A 169 -15.09 -10.34 8.82
CA TYR A 169 -14.29 -11.21 7.94
C TYR A 169 -14.90 -11.39 6.54
N GLN A 170 -15.94 -10.62 6.19
CA GLN A 170 -16.54 -10.66 4.86
C GLN A 170 -15.51 -10.35 3.75
N ASN A 171 -15.08 -11.40 3.05
CA ASN A 171 -14.35 -11.32 1.81
C ASN A 171 -15.33 -11.65 0.68
N VAL A 172 -15.65 -10.64 -0.13
CA VAL A 172 -16.55 -10.78 -1.27
C VAL A 172 -15.71 -11.26 -2.45
N LEU A 173 -15.75 -12.55 -2.75
CA LEU A 173 -15.04 -13.12 -3.89
C LEU A 173 -15.75 -12.76 -5.19
N ILE A 174 -15.06 -12.02 -6.05
CA ILE A 174 -15.56 -11.61 -7.36
C ILE A 174 -14.54 -11.89 -8.46
N LYS A 175 -15.00 -12.51 -9.56
CA LYS A 175 -14.16 -12.74 -10.73
C LYS A 175 -13.72 -11.40 -11.33
N ASN A 176 -12.48 -11.36 -11.81
CA ASN A 176 -11.88 -10.20 -12.48
C ASN A 176 -11.75 -8.95 -11.58
N ASN A 177 -11.50 -9.14 -10.29
CA ASN A 177 -11.11 -8.05 -9.41
C ASN A 177 -9.84 -7.34 -9.95
N PRO A 178 -9.89 -6.02 -10.23
CA PRO A 178 -8.75 -5.29 -10.75
C PRO A 178 -7.61 -5.16 -9.71
N PHE A 179 -7.91 -5.17 -8.41
CA PHE A 179 -6.87 -5.16 -7.37
C PHE A 179 -6.11 -6.49 -7.32
N ASP A 180 -6.81 -7.64 -7.35
CA ASP A 180 -6.15 -8.95 -7.38
C ASP A 180 -5.23 -9.09 -8.60
N PHE A 181 -5.65 -8.59 -9.76
CA PHE A 181 -4.82 -8.60 -10.96
C PHE A 181 -3.57 -7.72 -10.83
N LEU A 182 -3.69 -6.53 -10.22
CA LEU A 182 -2.53 -5.67 -9.96
C LEU A 182 -1.57 -6.31 -8.96
N ASN A 183 -2.10 -6.94 -7.91
CA ASN A 183 -1.30 -7.67 -6.92
C ASN A 183 -0.54 -8.83 -7.58
N GLU A 184 -1.19 -9.58 -8.47
CA GLU A 184 -0.55 -10.66 -9.25
C GLU A 184 0.55 -10.12 -10.17
N VAL A 185 0.33 -8.98 -10.84
CA VAL A 185 1.37 -8.32 -11.66
C VAL A 185 2.56 -7.89 -10.78
N ILE A 186 2.29 -7.30 -9.61
CA ILE A 186 3.33 -6.84 -8.68
C ILE A 186 4.14 -8.04 -8.17
N GLU A 187 3.48 -9.11 -7.72
CA GLU A 187 4.11 -10.36 -7.27
C GLU A 187 5.04 -10.93 -8.36
N ILE A 188 4.59 -10.99 -9.61
CA ILE A 188 5.41 -11.51 -10.72
C ILE A 188 6.54 -10.55 -11.08
N SER A 189 6.32 -9.24 -11.00
CA SER A 189 7.38 -8.23 -11.26
C SER A 189 8.49 -8.35 -10.23
N ILE A 190 8.13 -8.55 -8.96
CA ILE A 190 9.06 -8.83 -7.86
C ILE A 190 9.85 -10.11 -8.12
N ALA A 191 9.15 -11.21 -8.44
CA ALA A 191 9.79 -12.51 -8.69
C ALA A 191 10.78 -12.48 -9.86
N ASN A 192 10.57 -11.60 -10.84
CA ASN A 192 11.46 -11.39 -11.98
C ASN A 192 12.47 -10.24 -11.78
N SER A 193 12.51 -9.61 -10.60
CA SER A 193 13.34 -8.41 -10.32
C SER A 193 13.13 -7.25 -11.32
N ASP A 194 11.93 -7.12 -11.87
CA ASP A 194 11.55 -6.12 -12.87
C ASP A 194 11.04 -4.84 -12.19
N THR A 195 11.99 -3.99 -11.78
CA THR A 195 11.70 -2.77 -11.00
C THR A 195 10.84 -1.77 -11.77
N GLU A 196 11.01 -1.65 -13.09
CA GLU A 196 10.25 -0.72 -13.93
C GLU A 196 8.76 -1.13 -14.00
N LYS A 197 8.47 -2.41 -14.20
CA LYS A 197 7.09 -2.89 -14.25
C LYS A 197 6.45 -2.91 -12.88
N PHE A 198 7.24 -3.22 -11.83
CA PHE A 198 6.81 -3.06 -10.45
C PHE A 198 6.33 -1.62 -10.17
N GLU A 199 7.17 -0.62 -10.43
CA GLU A 199 6.86 0.79 -10.17
C GLU A 199 5.59 1.21 -10.92
N LYS A 200 5.52 0.91 -12.22
CA LYS A 200 4.35 1.27 -13.06
C LYS A 200 3.07 0.55 -12.61
N ALA A 201 3.16 -0.71 -12.18
CA ALA A 201 2.02 -1.44 -11.65
C ALA A 201 1.55 -0.89 -10.31
N PHE A 202 2.48 -0.48 -9.44
CA PHE A 202 2.14 0.14 -8.16
C PHE A 202 1.51 1.53 -8.33
N ILE A 203 2.00 2.36 -9.26
CA ILE A 203 1.34 3.62 -9.64
C ILE A 203 -0.08 3.34 -10.13
N CYS A 204 -0.27 2.31 -10.95
CA CYS A 204 -1.60 1.88 -11.40
C CYS A 204 -2.53 1.42 -10.24
N PHE A 205 -1.98 0.86 -9.16
CA PHE A 205 -2.71 0.53 -7.93
C PHE A 205 -3.20 1.78 -7.21
N ILE A 206 -2.33 2.79 -7.08
CA ILE A 206 -2.67 4.10 -6.51
C ILE A 206 -3.77 4.77 -7.36
N GLU A 207 -3.62 4.80 -8.69
CA GLU A 207 -4.65 5.33 -9.60
C GLU A 207 -5.99 4.60 -9.49
N LEU A 208 -5.96 3.26 -9.34
CA LEU A 208 -7.18 2.49 -9.16
C LEU A 208 -7.87 2.84 -7.85
N THR A 209 -7.11 3.04 -6.78
CA THR A 209 -7.63 3.49 -5.48
C THR A 209 -8.39 4.80 -5.65
N GLU A 210 -7.80 5.81 -6.31
CA GLU A 210 -8.46 7.08 -6.60
C GLU A 210 -9.75 6.91 -7.42
N LYS A 211 -9.69 6.10 -8.48
CA LYS A 211 -10.85 5.86 -9.36
C LYS A 211 -11.99 5.13 -8.64
N VAL A 212 -11.67 4.26 -7.68
CA VAL A 212 -12.69 3.58 -6.86
C VAL A 212 -13.29 4.54 -5.86
N LEU A 213 -12.47 5.30 -5.11
CA LEU A 213 -12.95 6.24 -4.10
C LEU A 213 -13.77 7.39 -4.69
N SER A 214 -13.44 7.85 -5.90
CA SER A 214 -14.18 8.91 -6.60
C SER A 214 -15.46 8.43 -7.29
N ASN A 215 -15.69 7.12 -7.39
CA ASN A 215 -16.83 6.57 -8.12
C ASN A 215 -18.17 6.83 -7.41
N GLU A 216 -19.19 7.26 -8.17
CA GLU A 216 -20.53 7.54 -7.63
C GLU A 216 -21.16 6.37 -6.87
N ALA A 217 -20.89 5.13 -7.28
CA ALA A 217 -21.40 3.95 -6.57
C ALA A 217 -20.86 3.86 -5.13
N VAL A 218 -19.61 4.30 -4.92
CA VAL A 218 -18.89 4.25 -3.63
C VAL A 218 -19.25 5.45 -2.74
N LYS A 219 -19.80 6.52 -3.32
CA LYS A 219 -20.30 7.68 -2.55
C LYS A 219 -21.57 7.37 -1.74
N LYS A 220 -22.30 6.29 -2.06
CA LYS A 220 -23.47 5.83 -1.27
C LYS A 220 -23.00 5.08 -0.01
N SER A 221 -23.56 5.42 1.15
CA SER A 221 -23.10 4.97 2.48
C SER A 221 -22.89 3.46 2.60
N ASP A 222 -23.85 2.66 2.14
CA ASP A 222 -23.90 1.22 2.45
C ASP A 222 -22.77 0.43 1.76
N PHE A 223 -22.33 0.90 0.60
CA PHE A 223 -21.29 0.23 -0.19
C PHE A 223 -19.88 0.79 0.08
N ARG A 224 -19.79 2.03 0.58
CA ARG A 224 -18.52 2.72 0.87
C ARG A 224 -17.60 1.87 1.75
N PHE A 225 -18.13 1.32 2.84
CA PHE A 225 -17.34 0.50 3.77
C PHE A 225 -16.74 -0.74 3.08
N LYS A 226 -17.49 -1.41 2.20
CA LYS A 226 -17.02 -2.61 1.48
C LYS A 226 -15.98 -2.28 0.42
N ALA A 227 -16.11 -1.14 -0.24
CA ALA A 227 -15.10 -0.66 -1.20
C ALA A 227 -13.81 -0.26 -0.47
N ASN A 228 -13.92 0.44 0.67
CA ASN A 228 -12.78 0.78 1.51
C ASN A 228 -12.03 -0.49 1.96
N LYS A 229 -12.75 -1.48 2.47
CA LYS A 229 -12.17 -2.76 2.90
C LYS A 229 -11.48 -3.52 1.77
N LEU A 230 -12.06 -3.49 0.56
CA LEU A 230 -11.42 -4.08 -0.63
C LEU A 230 -10.06 -3.45 -0.91
N ILE A 231 -9.97 -2.12 -0.85
CA ILE A 231 -8.72 -1.38 -1.05
C ILE A 231 -7.72 -1.75 0.04
N THR A 232 -8.12 -1.71 1.31
CA THR A 232 -7.22 -1.92 2.45
C THR A 232 -6.69 -3.35 2.48
N ASN A 233 -7.55 -4.35 2.30
CA ASN A 233 -7.11 -5.75 2.22
C ASN A 233 -6.15 -5.98 1.04
N SER A 234 -6.40 -5.32 -0.10
CA SER A 234 -5.52 -5.43 -1.27
C SER A 234 -4.17 -4.78 -1.02
N PHE A 235 -4.14 -3.65 -0.31
CA PHE A 235 -2.92 -2.94 0.06
C PHE A 235 -2.12 -3.69 1.13
N GLU A 236 -2.77 -4.24 2.15
CA GLU A 236 -2.16 -5.12 3.15
C GLU A 236 -1.51 -6.34 2.50
N LYS A 237 -2.17 -6.96 1.51
CA LYS A 237 -1.55 -8.05 0.76
C LYS A 237 -0.27 -7.59 0.06
N LEU A 238 -0.26 -6.38 -0.53
CA LEU A 238 0.94 -5.83 -1.16
C LEU A 238 2.07 -5.57 -0.17
N THR A 239 1.77 -4.96 0.99
CA THR A 239 2.79 -4.69 2.00
C THR A 239 3.43 -5.98 2.47
N VAL A 240 2.63 -7.02 2.73
CA VAL A 240 3.10 -8.37 3.06
C VAL A 240 4.05 -8.89 1.98
N THR A 241 3.59 -8.96 0.72
CA THR A 241 4.38 -9.47 -0.41
C THR A 241 5.72 -8.73 -0.57
N ILE A 242 5.72 -7.40 -0.44
CA ILE A 242 6.94 -6.58 -0.61
C ILE A 242 7.89 -6.76 0.58
N SER A 243 7.35 -6.90 1.81
CA SER A 243 8.16 -7.07 3.02
C SER A 243 8.90 -8.40 3.07
N GLU A 244 8.35 -9.45 2.47
CA GLU A 244 8.92 -10.81 2.43
C GLU A 244 10.10 -10.96 1.44
N GLN A 245 10.59 -9.85 0.87
CA GLN A 245 11.65 -9.82 -0.14
C GLN A 245 12.90 -9.11 0.39
N PRO A 246 13.62 -9.69 1.37
CA PRO A 246 14.75 -9.04 2.06
C PRO A 246 15.88 -8.61 1.13
N ASN A 247 16.08 -9.34 0.03
CA ASN A 247 17.16 -9.10 -0.92
C ASN A 247 16.84 -7.99 -1.93
N ASN A 248 15.66 -7.37 -1.87
CA ASN A 248 15.22 -6.37 -2.85
C ASN A 248 14.89 -5.01 -2.22
N LYS A 249 15.89 -4.43 -1.53
CA LYS A 249 15.80 -3.09 -0.92
C LYS A 249 15.36 -2.01 -1.93
N ASN A 250 15.75 -2.16 -3.21
CA ASN A 250 15.32 -1.22 -4.26
C ASN A 250 13.81 -1.21 -4.46
N ILE A 251 13.15 -2.38 -4.55
CA ILE A 251 11.69 -2.47 -4.65
C ILE A 251 11.01 -1.88 -3.41
N GLN A 252 11.53 -2.19 -2.22
CA GLN A 252 11.00 -1.64 -0.96
C GLN A 252 11.11 -0.10 -0.94
N ASN A 253 12.24 0.45 -1.38
CA ASN A 253 12.45 1.89 -1.41
C ASN A 253 11.57 2.59 -2.45
N ILE A 254 11.41 2.02 -3.65
CA ILE A 254 10.47 2.53 -4.66
C ILE A 254 9.04 2.52 -4.10
N PHE A 255 8.63 1.44 -3.45
CA PHE A 255 7.32 1.35 -2.80
C PHE A 255 7.12 2.47 -1.78
N LEU A 256 8.08 2.64 -0.86
CA LEU A 256 8.05 3.66 0.19
C LEU A 256 8.01 5.09 -0.37
N GLU A 257 8.80 5.38 -1.40
CA GLU A 257 8.81 6.67 -2.08
C GLU A 257 7.42 6.98 -2.65
N LYS A 258 6.86 6.07 -3.46
CA LYS A 258 5.57 6.30 -4.13
C LYS A 258 4.41 6.38 -3.15
N ILE A 259 4.36 5.50 -2.16
CA ILE A 259 3.27 5.54 -1.17
C ILE A 259 3.40 6.76 -0.25
N GLY A 260 4.63 7.15 0.12
CA GLY A 260 4.88 8.32 0.93
C GLY A 260 4.46 9.62 0.23
N VAL A 261 4.80 9.78 -1.06
CA VAL A 261 4.30 10.91 -1.86
C VAL A 261 2.78 10.92 -1.91
N TYR A 262 2.17 9.77 -2.22
CA TYR A 262 0.72 9.65 -2.31
C TYR A 262 0.02 10.03 -1.00
N LEU A 263 0.47 9.51 0.15
CA LEU A 263 -0.13 9.83 1.46
C LEU A 263 0.07 11.31 1.83
N LYS A 264 1.21 11.92 1.48
CA LYS A 264 1.41 13.37 1.66
C LYS A 264 0.45 14.19 0.80
N GLU A 265 0.22 13.82 -0.46
CA GLU A 265 -0.79 14.46 -1.31
C GLU A 265 -2.20 14.36 -0.71
N LYS A 266 -2.50 13.29 0.03
CA LYS A 266 -3.75 13.14 0.78
C LYS A 266 -3.81 14.01 2.02
N ALA A 267 -2.71 14.17 2.73
CA ALA A 267 -2.65 15.09 3.86
C ALA A 267 -2.81 16.57 3.44
N LEU A 268 -2.35 16.94 2.25
CA LEU A 268 -2.62 18.28 1.68
C LEU A 268 -4.11 18.56 1.43
N LYS A 269 -4.95 17.52 1.45
CA LYS A 269 -6.41 17.62 1.30
C LYS A 269 -7.16 17.24 2.58
N ASN A 270 -6.45 17.13 3.71
CA ASN A 270 -6.97 16.67 5.01
C ASN A 270 -7.65 15.30 4.96
N GLN A 271 -7.17 14.40 4.08
CA GLN A 271 -7.71 13.05 3.89
C GLN A 271 -6.94 11.97 4.66
N GLN A 272 -5.78 12.27 5.24
CA GLN A 272 -4.88 11.31 5.88
C GLN A 272 -5.54 10.49 7.00
N THR A 273 -6.54 11.04 7.67
CA THR A 273 -7.33 10.37 8.72
C THR A 273 -8.55 9.63 8.20
N SER A 274 -8.90 9.78 6.92
CA SER A 274 -9.99 9.00 6.35
C SER A 274 -9.67 7.51 6.42
N GLN A 275 -10.68 6.70 6.71
CA GLN A 275 -10.52 5.27 7.04
C GLN A 275 -9.57 4.49 6.11
N VAL A 276 -9.62 4.76 4.80
CA VAL A 276 -8.79 4.04 3.83
C VAL A 276 -7.31 4.38 3.99
N PHE A 277 -6.99 5.67 4.10
CA PHE A 277 -5.60 6.11 4.23
C PHE A 277 -5.05 5.79 5.62
N LEU A 278 -5.86 5.92 6.67
CA LEU A 278 -5.48 5.49 8.02
C LEU A 278 -5.17 3.98 8.10
N ASN A 279 -5.98 3.16 7.43
CA ASN A 279 -5.71 1.72 7.34
C ASN A 279 -4.45 1.42 6.49
N MET A 280 -4.20 2.18 5.41
CA MET A 280 -2.93 2.07 4.66
C MET A 280 -1.73 2.42 5.53
N ILE A 281 -1.82 3.48 6.35
CA ILE A 281 -0.77 3.87 7.29
C ILE A 281 -0.54 2.75 8.33
N THR A 282 -1.61 2.17 8.87
CA THR A 282 -1.52 1.03 9.79
C THR A 282 -0.83 -0.18 9.13
N ALA A 283 -1.18 -0.48 7.87
CA ALA A 283 -0.52 -1.54 7.11
C ALA A 283 0.96 -1.22 6.82
N LEU A 284 1.33 0.06 6.66
CA LEU A 284 2.72 0.50 6.57
C LEU A 284 3.46 0.35 7.90
N THR A 285 2.82 0.55 9.05
CA THR A 285 3.43 0.25 10.35
C THR A 285 3.81 -1.22 10.44
N THR A 286 2.89 -2.13 10.10
CA THR A 286 3.19 -3.57 10.05
C THR A 286 4.26 -3.90 9.00
N PHE A 287 4.30 -3.17 7.88
CA PHE A 287 5.38 -3.28 6.91
C PHE A 287 6.74 -2.90 7.53
N ALA A 288 6.81 -1.77 8.25
CA ALA A 288 8.00 -1.30 8.93
C ALA A 288 8.55 -2.35 9.91
N GLU A 289 7.68 -2.93 10.75
CA GLU A 289 8.06 -3.99 11.69
C GLU A 289 8.71 -5.19 10.98
N ARG A 290 8.17 -5.59 9.82
CA ARG A 290 8.68 -6.72 9.04
C ARG A 290 10.01 -6.40 8.36
N ILE A 291 10.13 -5.23 7.72
CA ILE A 291 11.36 -4.87 7.03
C ILE A 291 12.53 -4.59 7.99
N LEU A 292 12.22 -4.28 9.25
CA LEU A 292 13.23 -4.19 10.32
C LEU A 292 13.86 -5.53 10.66
N ILE A 293 13.09 -6.61 10.65
CA ILE A 293 13.62 -7.96 10.84
C ILE A 293 14.62 -8.30 9.73
N THR A 294 14.41 -7.76 8.53
CA THR A 294 15.26 -7.97 7.36
C THR A 294 16.35 -6.90 7.17
N ASP A 295 16.66 -6.11 8.21
CA ASP A 295 17.71 -5.08 8.20
C ASP A 295 17.53 -3.98 7.13
N ASN A 296 16.29 -3.52 6.90
CA ASN A 296 16.01 -2.28 6.19
C ASN A 296 15.56 -1.18 7.16
N ARG A 297 16.54 -0.67 7.94
CA ARG A 297 16.31 0.37 8.94
C ARG A 297 15.85 1.70 8.34
N ASP A 298 16.45 2.10 7.22
CA ASP A 298 16.16 3.39 6.57
C ASP A 298 14.71 3.43 6.08
N GLY A 299 14.21 2.31 5.55
CA GLY A 299 12.82 2.20 5.13
C GLY A 299 11.83 2.29 6.30
N ALA A 300 12.16 1.71 7.44
CA ALA A 300 11.33 1.82 8.64
C ALA A 300 11.37 3.24 9.23
N LEU A 301 12.55 3.87 9.27
CA LEU A 301 12.70 5.26 9.69
C LEU A 301 11.90 6.21 8.81
N PHE A 302 11.86 5.97 7.50
CA PHE A 302 11.00 6.74 6.58
C PHE A 302 9.53 6.69 7.01
N ILE A 303 9.02 5.53 7.43
CA ILE A 303 7.62 5.38 7.89
C ILE A 303 7.39 6.10 9.21
N VAL A 304 8.36 6.05 10.13
CA VAL A 304 8.32 6.84 11.38
C VAL A 304 8.20 8.33 11.05
N SER A 305 9.10 8.87 10.23
CA SER A 305 9.07 10.28 9.83
C SER A 305 7.83 10.64 9.02
N LEU A 306 7.28 9.71 8.23
CA LEU A 306 6.03 9.92 7.49
C LEU A 306 4.86 10.08 8.46
N ASN A 307 4.72 9.20 9.46
CA ASN A 307 3.67 9.32 10.49
C ASN A 307 3.74 10.68 11.21
N ARG A 308 4.94 11.10 11.62
CA ARG A 308 5.14 12.42 12.24
C ARG A 308 4.70 13.55 11.30
N GLN A 309 5.12 13.53 10.03
CA GLN A 309 4.78 14.58 9.06
C GLN A 309 3.28 14.67 8.78
N LEU A 310 2.60 13.53 8.67
CA LEU A 310 1.16 13.48 8.43
C LEU A 310 0.37 14.05 9.62
N ALA A 311 0.76 13.70 10.84
CA ALA A 311 0.17 14.25 12.06
C ALA A 311 0.43 15.75 12.20
N GLN A 312 1.68 16.17 11.98
CA GLN A 312 2.09 17.57 12.05
C GLN A 312 1.32 18.44 11.04
N LYS A 313 1.11 17.94 9.81
CA LYS A 313 0.28 18.63 8.81
C LYS A 313 -1.17 18.78 9.28
N GLY A 314 -1.71 17.77 9.96
CA GLY A 314 -3.06 17.85 10.54
C GLY A 314 -3.17 18.88 11.68
N ILE A 315 -2.13 19.00 12.51
CA ILE A 315 -2.07 20.03 13.57
C ILE A 315 -2.06 21.44 12.98
N TYR A 316 -1.24 21.69 11.95
CA TYR A 316 -1.09 23.04 11.41
C TYR A 316 -2.23 23.50 10.50
N ASP A 317 -2.94 22.55 9.90
CA ASP A 317 -4.01 22.85 8.94
C ASP A 317 -5.05 21.73 9.03
N PRO A 318 -5.90 21.75 10.08
CA PRO A 318 -6.96 20.78 10.31
C PRO A 318 -8.11 20.92 9.29
N PRO A 319 -8.97 19.91 9.14
CA PRO A 319 -10.19 20.05 8.34
C PRO A 319 -11.16 21.05 9.00
N GLU A 320 -11.80 21.89 8.19
CA GLU A 320 -12.84 22.84 8.66
C GLU A 320 -14.06 22.11 9.24
N ASP A 321 -14.35 20.90 8.74
CA ASP A 321 -15.42 20.05 9.22
C ASP A 321 -14.89 19.02 10.23
N ASN A 322 -15.57 18.88 11.38
CA ASN A 322 -15.35 17.80 12.36
C ASN A 322 -13.99 17.85 13.08
N GLU A 323 -13.53 19.07 13.39
CA GLU A 323 -12.26 19.36 14.06
C GLU A 323 -12.09 18.61 15.40
N ASP A 324 -13.13 18.61 16.25
CA ASP A 324 -13.08 17.94 17.56
C ASP A 324 -12.75 16.45 17.42
N ARG A 325 -13.49 15.73 16.56
CA ARG A 325 -13.23 14.30 16.30
C ARG A 325 -11.83 14.09 15.71
N PHE A 326 -11.42 14.97 14.82
CA PHE A 326 -10.15 14.87 14.13
C PHE A 326 -8.97 14.92 15.13
N PHE A 327 -9.03 15.81 16.12
CA PHE A 327 -8.02 15.90 17.17
C PHE A 327 -8.19 14.85 18.28
N GLU A 328 -9.41 14.50 18.66
CA GLU A 328 -9.66 13.57 19.76
C GLU A 328 -9.43 12.10 19.40
N LEU A 329 -9.78 11.71 18.16
CA LEU A 329 -9.81 10.29 17.78
C LEU A 329 -8.84 9.97 16.65
N ASP A 330 -8.72 10.84 15.64
CA ASP A 330 -8.08 10.44 14.39
C ASP A 330 -6.56 10.75 14.37
N LEU A 331 -6.13 11.94 14.80
CA LEU A 331 -4.72 12.32 14.85
C LEU A 331 -3.87 11.59 15.91
N PRO A 332 -4.38 11.23 17.10
CA PRO A 332 -3.61 10.47 18.07
C PRO A 332 -3.15 9.09 17.55
N VAL A 333 -3.75 8.56 16.49
CA VAL A 333 -3.31 7.28 15.92
C VAL A 333 -1.86 7.33 15.45
N PHE A 334 -1.38 8.45 14.91
CA PHE A 334 -0.02 8.57 14.36
C PHE A 334 1.12 8.37 15.39
N PRO A 335 1.14 9.05 16.56
CA PRO A 335 2.13 8.76 17.59
C PRO A 335 2.06 7.30 18.06
N ALA A 336 0.87 6.71 18.16
CA ALA A 336 0.70 5.29 18.49
C ALA A 336 1.30 4.33 17.43
N GLN A 337 1.23 4.70 16.13
CA GLN A 337 1.92 3.95 15.07
C GLN A 337 3.44 4.05 15.22
N ILE A 338 3.99 5.22 15.55
CA ILE A 338 5.43 5.38 15.81
C ILE A 338 5.85 4.55 17.03
N LYS A 339 5.03 4.55 18.10
CA LYS A 339 5.22 3.69 19.28
C LYS A 339 5.38 2.23 18.86
N THR A 340 4.45 1.70 18.06
CA THR A 340 4.48 0.31 17.61
C THR A 340 5.81 -0.05 16.91
N ILE A 341 6.31 0.82 16.02
CA ILE A 341 7.62 0.63 15.37
C ILE A 341 8.77 0.67 16.38
N GLY A 342 8.70 1.59 17.35
CA GLY A 342 9.67 1.70 18.44
C GLY A 342 9.71 0.47 19.34
N GLN A 343 8.56 -0.12 19.67
CA GLN A 343 8.48 -1.36 20.45
C GLN A 343 9.17 -2.51 19.70
N LYS A 344 8.95 -2.61 18.38
CA LYS A 344 9.67 -3.59 17.56
C LYS A 344 11.17 -3.34 17.51
N ALA A 345 11.60 -2.07 17.44
CA ALA A 345 13.02 -1.71 17.49
C ALA A 345 13.67 -2.13 18.82
N ILE A 346 12.97 -1.96 19.95
CA ILE A 346 13.40 -2.39 21.28
C ILE A 346 13.53 -3.92 21.34
N GLU A 347 12.54 -4.67 20.84
CA GLU A 347 12.58 -6.14 20.76
C GLU A 347 13.81 -6.63 19.99
N LEU A 348 14.15 -5.94 18.88
CA LEU A 348 15.31 -6.25 18.04
C LEU A 348 16.63 -5.64 18.56
N LYS A 349 16.63 -4.97 19.72
CA LYS A 349 17.77 -4.23 20.28
C LYS A 349 18.39 -3.20 19.31
N ASN A 350 17.58 -2.65 18.42
CA ASN A 350 17.98 -1.59 17.49
C ASN A 350 17.91 -0.22 18.18
N SER A 351 18.98 0.12 18.89
CA SER A 351 19.05 1.32 19.73
C SER A 351 18.98 2.64 18.95
N ASP A 352 19.52 2.69 17.73
CA ASP A 352 19.45 3.88 16.89
C ASP A 352 18.02 4.15 16.45
N LEU A 353 17.31 3.15 15.91
CA LEU A 353 15.92 3.35 15.52
C LEU A 353 15.02 3.65 16.72
N THR A 354 15.27 3.03 17.88
CA THR A 354 14.57 3.34 19.12
C THR A 354 14.73 4.82 19.46
N PHE A 355 15.97 5.34 19.42
CA PHE A 355 16.23 6.76 19.63
C PHE A 355 15.50 7.66 18.61
N ARG A 356 15.48 7.28 17.33
CA ARG A 356 14.75 8.03 16.29
C ARG A 356 13.24 8.06 16.53
N CYS A 357 12.65 6.97 17.03
CA CYS A 357 11.25 6.95 17.41
C CYS A 357 10.96 7.93 18.56
N LEU A 358 11.82 7.95 19.59
CA LEU A 358 11.72 8.91 20.70
C LEU A 358 11.84 10.36 20.22
N GLU A 359 12.76 10.63 19.30
CA GLU A 359 12.95 11.96 18.69
C GLU A 359 11.70 12.40 17.91
N GLU A 360 11.16 11.55 17.05
CA GLU A 360 10.02 11.87 16.18
C GLU A 360 8.72 12.04 16.99
N ILE A 361 8.51 11.22 18.04
CA ILE A 361 7.41 11.38 18.98
C ILE A 361 7.57 12.66 19.80
N GLY A 362 8.76 12.91 20.36
CA GLY A 362 9.02 14.11 21.16
C GLY A 362 8.82 15.40 20.36
N TYR A 363 9.22 15.41 19.09
CA TYR A 363 8.99 16.55 18.20
C TYR A 363 7.50 16.76 17.90
N LEU A 364 6.76 15.67 17.64
CA LEU A 364 5.31 15.73 17.44
C LEU A 364 4.59 16.24 18.70
N GLY A 365 4.96 15.72 19.88
CA GLY A 365 4.43 16.16 21.17
C GLY A 365 4.69 17.63 21.44
N CYS A 366 5.90 18.13 21.16
CA CYS A 366 6.20 19.56 21.24
C CYS A 366 5.28 20.38 20.32
N THR A 367 5.00 19.87 19.13
CA THR A 367 4.10 20.56 18.19
C THR A 367 2.65 20.54 18.67
N ALA A 368 2.18 19.44 19.24
CA ALA A 368 0.83 19.35 19.80
C ALA A 368 0.65 20.35 20.96
N ILE A 369 1.59 20.41 21.90
CA ILE A 369 1.53 21.34 23.05
C ILE A 369 1.55 22.79 22.60
N LYS A 370 2.40 23.17 21.64
CA LYS A 370 2.45 24.54 21.10
C LYS A 370 1.12 25.04 20.54
N ASN A 371 0.26 24.13 20.09
CA ASN A 371 -1.04 24.43 19.50
C ASN A 371 -2.20 24.00 20.41
N ASP A 372 -1.89 23.65 21.68
CA ASP A 372 -2.83 23.16 22.69
C ASP A 372 -3.72 21.98 22.25
N HIS A 373 -3.19 21.08 21.42
CA HIS A 373 -3.87 19.85 21.02
C HIS A 373 -3.63 18.72 22.01
N TYR A 374 -4.41 18.76 23.10
CA TYR A 374 -4.26 17.91 24.27
C TYR A 374 -4.13 16.41 23.96
N GLN A 375 -5.06 15.83 23.19
CA GLN A 375 -5.09 14.38 22.95
C GLN A 375 -3.88 13.87 22.14
N VAL A 376 -3.39 14.65 21.17
CA VAL A 376 -2.20 14.28 20.40
C VAL A 376 -0.93 14.37 21.25
N GLY A 377 -0.85 15.39 22.12
CA GLY A 377 0.28 15.54 23.05
C GLY A 377 0.27 14.48 24.15
N ILE A 378 -0.90 14.10 24.69
CA ILE A 378 -1.04 12.97 25.61
C ILE A 378 -0.56 11.68 24.98
N GLU A 379 -1.05 11.34 23.78
CA GLU A 379 -0.66 10.07 23.14
C GLU A 379 0.85 10.04 22.81
N SER A 380 1.43 11.19 22.47
CA SER A 380 2.88 11.34 22.30
C SER A 380 3.63 11.10 23.61
N LEU A 381 3.13 11.67 24.71
CA LEU A 381 3.71 11.51 26.04
C LEU A 381 3.62 10.06 26.54
N GLN A 382 2.45 9.43 26.40
CA GLN A 382 2.24 8.00 26.67
C GLN A 382 3.25 7.16 25.89
N SER A 383 3.40 7.44 24.59
CA SER A 383 4.31 6.72 23.72
C SER A 383 5.77 6.85 24.13
N LEU A 384 6.24 8.05 24.51
CA LEU A 384 7.59 8.25 25.04
C LEU A 384 7.82 7.46 26.33
N VAL A 385 6.87 7.56 27.26
CA VAL A 385 6.96 6.89 28.56
C VAL A 385 7.02 5.38 28.37
N GLN A 386 6.15 4.84 27.53
CA GLN A 386 6.08 3.41 27.27
C GLN A 386 7.36 2.89 26.60
N LEU A 387 7.85 3.57 25.57
CA LEU A 387 9.11 3.18 24.91
C LEU A 387 10.31 3.28 25.86
N GLY A 388 10.38 4.32 26.69
CA GLY A 388 11.43 4.46 27.70
C GLY A 388 11.43 3.32 28.72
N ARG A 389 10.25 2.94 29.21
CA ARG A 389 10.08 1.80 30.14
C ARG A 389 10.44 0.47 29.50
N GLU A 390 9.96 0.20 28.29
CA GLU A 390 10.26 -1.03 27.58
C GLU A 390 11.75 -1.14 27.22
N ALA A 391 12.38 -0.03 26.83
CA ALA A 391 13.81 0.02 26.57
C ALA A 391 14.63 -0.28 27.83
N ARG A 392 14.23 0.28 28.99
CA ARG A 392 14.81 -0.06 30.29
C ARG A 392 14.63 -1.54 30.62
N ALA A 393 13.42 -2.07 30.46
CA ALA A 393 13.11 -3.48 30.73
C ALA A 393 13.92 -4.46 29.86
N ASN A 394 14.24 -4.06 28.63
CA ASN A 394 15.01 -4.86 27.66
C ASN A 394 16.52 -4.54 27.63
N ASP A 395 17.01 -3.67 28.53
CA ASP A 395 18.40 -3.20 28.59
C ASP A 395 18.94 -2.68 27.25
N VAL A 396 18.12 -1.88 26.55
CA VAL A 396 18.55 -1.20 25.32
C VAL A 396 19.42 0.00 25.70
N LYS A 397 20.69 -0.02 25.27
CA LYS A 397 21.65 1.08 25.49
C LYS A 397 21.62 2.07 24.33
N CYS A 398 22.06 3.32 24.56
CA CYS A 398 22.22 4.30 23.49
C CYS A 398 23.22 3.81 22.42
N PHE A 399 22.91 4.07 21.15
CA PHE A 399 23.77 3.69 20.02
C PHE A 399 25.01 4.59 19.87
N TRP A 400 24.96 5.81 20.42
CA TRP A 400 26.04 6.77 20.28
C TRP A 400 27.13 6.51 21.32
N ARG A 401 28.32 6.11 20.83
CA ARG A 401 29.48 5.74 21.67
C ARG A 401 29.95 6.78 22.67
N HIS A 402 29.58 8.05 22.48
CA HIS A 402 29.95 9.16 23.39
C HIS A 402 28.80 9.61 24.28
N CYS A 403 27.63 9.01 24.14
CA CYS A 403 26.49 9.31 24.97
C CYS A 403 26.51 8.42 26.22
N MET A 404 26.52 9.04 27.39
CA MET A 404 26.44 8.35 28.69
C MET A 404 25.00 8.08 29.13
N LEU A 405 24.02 8.62 28.40
CA LEU A 405 22.61 8.48 28.72
C LEU A 405 22.10 7.08 28.35
N GLU A 406 21.27 6.52 29.22
CA GLU A 406 20.47 5.34 28.89
C GLU A 406 19.27 5.72 28.00
N THR A 407 18.65 4.75 27.35
CA THR A 407 17.48 5.03 26.50
C THR A 407 16.30 5.60 27.29
N ILE A 408 16.18 5.26 28.58
CA ILE A 408 15.18 5.89 29.46
C ILE A 408 15.48 7.38 29.70
N ASP A 409 16.75 7.77 29.85
CA ASP A 409 17.14 9.17 30.02
C ASP A 409 16.86 9.98 28.76
N HIS A 410 17.02 9.37 27.58
CA HIS A 410 16.60 10.00 26.32
C HIS A 410 15.08 10.19 26.24
N ALA A 411 14.29 9.22 26.70
CA ALA A 411 12.85 9.41 26.80
C ALA A 411 12.53 10.56 27.77
N GLU A 412 13.19 10.62 28.93
CA GLU A 412 13.03 11.69 29.92
C GLU A 412 13.40 13.07 29.34
N GLU A 413 14.48 13.16 28.57
CA GLU A 413 14.89 14.37 27.86
C GLU A 413 13.81 14.86 26.89
N ARG A 414 13.19 13.94 26.13
CA ARG A 414 12.09 14.30 25.20
C ARG A 414 10.84 14.75 25.95
N VAL A 415 10.51 14.12 27.08
CA VAL A 415 9.43 14.57 27.97
C VAL A 415 9.72 15.98 28.49
N TRP A 416 10.96 16.26 28.89
CA TRP A 416 11.38 17.59 29.34
C TRP A 416 11.26 18.66 28.24
N TRP A 417 11.66 18.33 27.00
CA TRP A 417 11.49 19.23 25.85
C TRP A 417 10.02 19.58 25.64
N MET A 418 9.13 18.60 25.73
CA MET A 418 7.68 18.82 25.63
C MET A 418 7.18 19.75 26.76
N LEU A 419 7.57 19.48 28.01
CA LEU A 419 7.18 20.28 29.18
C LEU A 419 7.61 21.75 29.02
N SER A 420 8.79 22.00 28.45
CA SER A 420 9.30 23.38 28.27
C SER A 420 8.33 24.29 27.48
N TRP A 421 7.51 23.71 26.59
CA TRP A 421 6.53 24.44 25.78
C TRP A 421 5.24 24.79 26.53
N VAL A 422 4.93 24.10 27.63
CA VAL A 422 3.74 24.37 28.45
C VAL A 422 3.72 25.80 28.95
N THR A 423 4.88 26.41 29.21
CA THR A 423 5.01 27.82 29.64
C THR A 423 4.37 28.84 28.69
N HIS A 424 4.14 28.48 27.42
CA HIS A 424 3.55 29.34 26.39
C HIS A 424 2.01 29.28 26.33
N LEU A 425 1.39 28.36 27.08
CA LEU A 425 -0.06 28.20 27.14
C LEU A 425 -0.69 29.16 28.18
N ASP A 426 -2.01 29.26 28.21
CA ASP A 426 -2.70 29.98 29.28
C ASP A 426 -2.63 29.21 30.61
N GLU A 427 -2.91 29.88 31.73
CA GLU A 427 -2.74 29.32 33.07
C GLU A 427 -3.57 28.06 33.33
N LYS A 428 -4.76 27.95 32.72
CA LYS A 428 -5.62 26.78 32.91
C LYS A 428 -5.00 25.58 32.20
N SER A 429 -4.66 25.71 30.93
CA SER A 429 -3.99 24.66 30.17
C SER A 429 -2.62 24.31 30.80
N GLN A 430 -1.87 25.28 31.31
CA GLN A 430 -0.62 25.02 32.05
C GLN A 430 -0.81 24.05 33.20
N LYS A 431 -1.83 24.26 34.03
CA LYS A 431 -2.11 23.41 35.19
C LYS A 431 -2.45 21.97 34.76
N GLU A 432 -3.34 21.84 33.77
CA GLU A 432 -3.78 20.53 33.25
C GLU A 432 -2.61 19.74 32.63
N TRP A 433 -1.75 20.41 31.85
CA TRP A 433 -0.55 19.79 31.32
C TRP A 433 0.44 19.38 32.40
N VAL A 434 0.66 20.21 33.43
CA VAL A 434 1.59 19.87 34.53
C VAL A 434 1.18 18.59 35.24
N GLU A 435 -0.09 18.43 35.60
CA GLU A 435 -0.62 17.19 36.23
C GLU A 435 -0.38 15.96 35.34
N THR A 436 -0.53 16.13 34.02
CA THR A 436 -0.25 15.09 33.02
C THR A 436 1.25 14.75 32.96
N PHE A 437 2.13 15.74 33.00
CA PHE A 437 3.59 15.54 33.02
C PHE A 437 4.05 14.88 34.32
N GLU A 438 3.51 15.26 35.48
CA GLU A 438 3.80 14.62 36.77
C GLU A 438 3.54 13.11 36.69
N THR A 439 2.38 12.73 36.14
CA THR A 439 2.03 11.32 35.93
C THR A 439 2.99 10.63 34.96
N ALA A 440 3.34 11.28 33.85
CA ALA A 440 4.26 10.73 32.86
C ALA A 440 5.68 10.52 33.41
N TYR A 441 6.24 11.49 34.11
CA TYR A 441 7.53 11.34 34.79
C TYR A 441 7.49 10.24 35.85
N SER A 442 6.40 10.19 36.63
CA SER A 442 6.24 9.19 37.69
C SER A 442 6.19 7.78 37.12
N ARG A 443 5.46 7.58 36.01
CA ARG A 443 5.43 6.30 35.28
C ARG A 443 6.78 5.92 34.65
N LEU A 444 7.49 6.90 34.07
CA LEU A 444 8.78 6.66 33.42
C LEU A 444 9.82 6.19 34.45
N ARG A 445 9.96 6.95 35.55
CA ARG A 445 10.95 6.66 36.60
C ARG A 445 10.52 5.48 37.48
N GLY A 446 9.22 5.33 37.73
CA GLY A 446 8.65 4.34 38.64
C GLY A 446 8.40 4.87 40.07
N PHE A 447 8.72 6.14 40.33
CA PHE A 447 8.59 6.81 41.61
C PHE A 447 7.89 8.14 41.42
N LYS A 448 7.14 8.61 42.42
CA LYS A 448 6.36 9.85 42.32
C LYS A 448 7.27 11.07 42.10
N ARG A 449 6.81 11.96 41.23
CA ARG A 449 7.46 13.24 40.95
C ARG A 449 6.42 14.35 40.89
N GLU A 450 6.64 15.39 41.69
CA GLU A 450 5.86 16.63 41.66
C GLU A 450 6.59 17.69 40.82
N ILE A 451 5.83 18.51 40.10
CA ILE A 451 6.32 19.57 39.23
C ILE A 451 5.67 20.88 39.65
N GLU A 452 6.49 21.82 40.11
CA GLU A 452 6.05 23.17 40.46
C GLU A 452 6.46 24.15 39.35
N ILE A 453 5.52 25.00 38.93
CA ILE A 453 5.85 26.17 38.09
C ILE A 453 6.30 27.29 39.01
N ALA A 454 7.60 27.62 38.97
CA ALA A 454 8.17 28.75 39.68
C ALA A 454 8.45 29.92 38.71
N ASP A 455 8.44 31.14 39.23
CA ASP A 455 8.92 32.32 38.50
C ASP A 455 10.34 32.66 38.97
N GLU A 456 11.31 32.56 38.05
CA GLU A 456 12.69 32.94 38.30
C GLU A 456 13.09 34.03 37.30
N ASN A 457 13.31 35.25 37.81
CA ASN A 457 13.71 36.42 37.03
C ASN A 457 12.74 36.78 35.88
N GLY A 458 11.42 36.62 36.11
CA GLY A 458 10.38 36.92 35.12
C GLY A 458 10.25 35.83 34.05
N LYS A 459 10.81 34.64 34.29
CA LYS A 459 10.67 33.46 33.42
C LYS A 459 10.08 32.32 34.24
N LYS A 460 9.02 31.71 33.70
CA LYS A 460 8.46 30.47 34.24
C LYS A 460 9.47 29.34 34.06
N VAL A 461 9.83 28.68 35.16
CA VAL A 461 10.71 27.51 35.20
C VAL A 461 10.01 26.37 35.95
N PHE A 462 10.33 25.13 35.59
CA PHE A 462 9.79 23.95 36.25
C PHE A 462 10.77 23.44 37.30
N ARG A 463 10.31 23.33 38.55
CA ARG A 463 11.05 22.69 39.64
C ARG A 463 10.51 21.30 39.86
N PHE A 464 11.42 20.34 39.97
CA PHE A 464 11.09 18.95 40.18
C PHE A 464 11.35 18.57 41.63
N LYS A 465 10.39 17.88 42.24
CA LYS A 465 10.54 17.27 43.55
C LYS A 465 10.34 15.77 43.40
N ASP A 466 11.45 15.05 43.46
CA ASP A 466 11.46 13.59 43.43
C ASP A 466 11.07 13.06 44.82
N ILE A 467 10.13 12.11 44.86
CA ILE A 467 9.62 11.50 46.09
C ILE A 467 9.96 10.01 46.04
N ASP A 468 10.60 9.48 47.08
CA ASP A 468 11.01 8.06 47.18
C ASP A 468 9.84 7.07 47.36
N GLU A 469 8.62 7.49 47.00
CA GLU A 469 7.43 6.64 47.01
C GLU A 469 7.23 6.00 45.63
N PRO A 470 7.14 4.66 45.53
CA PRO A 470 6.80 3.98 44.29
C PRO A 470 5.50 4.49 43.68
N HIS A 471 5.51 4.77 42.37
CA HIS A 471 4.30 5.15 41.66
C HIS A 471 3.48 3.90 41.32
N LYS A 472 2.27 3.82 41.86
CA LYS A 472 1.35 2.68 41.65
C LYS A 472 0.00 3.20 41.17
N GLU A 473 -0.54 2.58 40.13
CA GLU A 473 -1.88 2.88 39.63
C GLU A 473 -2.75 1.65 39.76
N SER A 474 -3.97 1.85 40.25
CA SER A 474 -4.92 0.76 40.46
C SER A 474 -6.17 0.97 39.64
N PHE A 475 -6.59 -0.07 38.94
CA PHE A 475 -7.88 -0.14 38.27
C PHE A 475 -8.84 -1.00 39.08
N SER A 476 -10.03 -0.48 39.37
CA SER A 476 -11.12 -1.22 40.02
C SER A 476 -12.41 -1.12 39.21
N LYS A 477 -12.98 -2.26 38.81
CA LYS A 477 -14.32 -2.32 38.20
C LYS A 477 -15.02 -3.62 38.59
N ASP A 478 -16.26 -3.53 39.08
CA ASP A 478 -17.17 -4.66 39.32
C ASP A 478 -16.51 -5.88 40.02
N ASN A 479 -15.73 -5.62 41.09
CA ASN A 479 -14.93 -6.57 41.89
C ASN A 479 -13.60 -7.06 41.27
N TYR A 480 -13.21 -6.60 40.08
CA TYR A 480 -11.87 -6.80 39.54
C TYR A 480 -10.95 -5.66 39.99
N TYR A 481 -9.84 -6.02 40.66
CA TYR A 481 -8.81 -5.08 41.09
C TYR A 481 -7.46 -5.49 40.50
N LYS A 482 -6.79 -4.54 39.83
CA LYS A 482 -5.42 -4.74 39.36
C LYS A 482 -4.61 -3.48 39.59
N THR A 483 -3.49 -3.64 40.30
CA THR A 483 -2.49 -2.59 40.49
C THR A 483 -1.32 -2.83 39.55
N VAL A 484 -0.84 -1.77 38.91
CA VAL A 484 0.42 -1.73 38.16
C VAL A 484 1.41 -0.95 39.01
N ASP A 485 2.53 -1.59 39.32
CA ASP A 485 3.63 -0.98 40.08
C ASP A 485 4.74 -0.57 39.11
N TYR A 486 4.86 0.73 38.85
CA TYR A 486 5.82 1.24 37.85
C TYR A 486 7.27 1.22 38.36
N SER A 487 7.48 0.97 39.66
CA SER A 487 8.82 0.74 40.23
C SER A 487 9.40 -0.62 39.86
N ASP A 488 8.57 -1.59 39.46
CA ASP A 488 9.04 -2.85 38.88
C ASP A 488 9.52 -2.61 37.45
N ILE A 489 10.84 -2.76 37.24
CA ILE A 489 11.48 -2.58 35.93
C ILE A 489 10.90 -3.53 34.88
N LYS A 490 10.38 -4.70 35.27
CA LYS A 490 9.80 -5.69 34.35
C LYS A 490 8.33 -5.46 34.04
N GLU A 491 7.65 -4.62 34.82
CA GLU A 491 6.26 -4.28 34.56
C GLU A 491 6.20 -3.30 33.39
N THR A 492 5.73 -3.78 32.24
CA THR A 492 5.59 -3.01 31.00
C THR A 492 4.12 -2.74 30.66
N LYS A 493 3.16 -3.19 31.48
CA LYS A 493 1.75 -2.88 31.25
C LYS A 493 1.52 -1.36 31.28
N GLU A 494 0.68 -0.89 30.38
CA GLU A 494 0.31 0.52 30.18
C GLU A 494 -1.14 0.74 30.62
N PHE A 495 -1.39 1.77 31.44
CA PHE A 495 -2.71 2.40 31.57
C PHE A 495 -2.74 3.66 30.71
N ARG A 496 -3.92 4.04 30.19
CA ARG A 496 -4.07 5.33 29.48
C ARG A 496 -3.78 6.47 30.46
N LEU A 497 -3.01 7.49 30.05
CA LEU A 497 -2.99 8.79 30.76
C LEU A 497 -4.37 9.43 30.54
N TYR A 498 -5.00 9.89 31.61
CA TYR A 498 -6.29 10.57 31.59
C TYR A 498 -6.09 12.04 31.81
#